data_AF-A0A966KE98-F1
#
_entry.id   AF-A0A966KE98-F1
#
_cell.length_a   1.000
_cell.length_b   1.000
_cell.length_c   1.000
_cell.angle_alpha   90.00
_cell.angle_beta   90.00
_cell.angle_gamma   90.00
#
_symmetry.space_group_name_H-M   'P 1'
#
loop_
_entity.id
_entity.type
_entity.pdbx_description
1 polymer ?
#
loop_
_entity_poly.entity_id
_entity_poly.type
_entity_poly.pdbx_seq_one_letter_code
_entity_poly.pdbx_strand_id
1 'polypeptide(L)' 'DLFAVLETTRIVGLLLAPLLPDLSERILSQLGENLDPNNWSNQLNWGRLCSGSALPKPTPVMQRLEHTP' A
#
# COMPACT_ATOMS: atom_id res chain seq x y z
N ASP A 1 13.95 9.97 -6.47
CA ASP A 1 14.00 8.81 -5.56
C ASP A 1 12.74 8.51 -4.76
N LEU A 2 12.22 9.42 -3.92
CA LEU A 2 11.05 9.11 -3.05
C LEU A 2 9.81 8.61 -3.81
N PHE A 3 9.50 9.19 -4.97
CA PHE A 3 8.39 8.72 -5.81
C PHE A 3 8.51 7.24 -6.16
N ALA A 4 9.71 6.76 -6.53
CA ALA A 4 9.92 5.36 -6.87
C ALA A 4 9.71 4.44 -5.66
N VAL A 5 10.07 4.89 -4.45
CA VAL A 5 9.83 4.14 -3.20
C VAL A 5 8.34 4.01 -2.92
N LEU A 6 7.58 5.12 -3.04
CA LEU A 6 6.13 5.11 -2.84
C LEU A 6 5.43 4.27 -3.90
N GLU A 7 5.85 4.37 -5.17
CA GLU A 7 5.26 3.62 -6.26
C GLU A 7 5.57 2.12 -6.14
N THR A 8 6.79 1.76 -5.76
CA THR A 8 7.13 0.38 -5.42
C THR A 8 6.26 -0.14 -4.27
N THR A 9 6.06 0.69 -3.24
CA THR A 9 5.19 0.33 -2.10
C THR A 9 3.75 0.09 -2.53
N ARG A 10 3.23 0.90 -3.46
CA ARG A 10 1.89 0.72 -4.05
C ARG A 10 1.77 -0.61 -4.78
N ILE A 11 2.76 -0.94 -5.61
CA ILE A 11 2.81 -2.22 -6.35
C ILE A 11 2.87 -3.41 -5.38
N VAL A 12 3.72 -3.34 -4.34
CA VAL A 12 3.79 -4.37 -3.30
C VAL A 12 2.45 -4.52 -2.57
N GLY A 13 1.79 -3.41 -2.20
CA GLY A 13 0.46 -3.42 -1.61
C GLY A 13 -0.54 -4.20 -2.48
N LEU A 14 -0.62 -3.87 -3.78
CA LEU A 14 -1.49 -4.58 -4.72
C LEU A 14 -1.17 -6.07 -4.87
N LEU A 15 0.12 -6.44 -4.92
CA LEU A 15 0.55 -7.84 -5.04
C LEU A 15 0.19 -8.67 -3.79
N LEU A 16 0.04 -8.03 -2.63
CA LEU A 16 -0.38 -8.67 -1.39
C LEU A 16 -1.89 -8.91 -1.32
N ALA A 17 -2.71 -8.23 -2.13
CA ALA A 17 -4.17 -8.32 -2.10
C ALA A 17 -4.74 -9.76 -2.09
N PRO A 18 -4.27 -10.71 -2.94
CA PRO A 18 -4.81 -12.08 -2.93
C PRO A 18 -4.37 -12.94 -1.74
N LEU A 19 -3.31 -12.55 -1.01
CA LEU A 19 -2.75 -13.33 0.10
C LEU A 19 -3.10 -12.74 1.46
N LEU A 20 -3.06 -11.42 1.57
CA LEU A 20 -3.19 -10.63 2.79
C LEU A 20 -4.02 -9.35 2.49
N PRO A 21 -5.33 -9.48 2.22
CA PRO A 21 -6.17 -8.37 1.77
C PRO A 21 -6.21 -7.20 2.78
N ASP A 22 -6.31 -7.48 4.08
CA ASP A 22 -6.32 -6.46 5.13
C ASP A 22 -5.00 -5.67 5.21
N LEU A 23 -3.87 -6.35 5.02
CA LEU A 23 -2.56 -5.70 5.01
C LEU A 23 -2.38 -4.86 3.75
N SER A 24 -2.80 -5.38 2.60
CA SER A 24 -2.79 -4.67 1.32
C SER A 24 -3.57 -3.35 1.43
N GLU A 25 -4.79 -3.39 1.93
CA GLU A 25 -5.63 -2.19 2.12
C GLU A 25 -4.98 -1.19 3.08
N ARG A 26 -4.40 -1.66 4.19
CA ARG A 26 -3.67 -0.82 5.13
C ARG A 26 -2.43 -0.17 4.52
N ILE A 27 -1.73 -0.82 3.59
CA ILE A 27 -0.59 -0.23 2.87
C ILE A 27 -1.09 0.84 1.89
N LEU A 28 -2.08 0.50 1.06
CA LEU A 28 -2.58 1.39 0.01
C LEU A 28 -3.25 2.65 0.59
N SER A 29 -3.96 2.51 1.70
CA SER A 29 -4.55 3.65 2.41
C SER A 29 -3.50 4.63 2.97
N GLN A 30 -2.28 4.21 3.30
CA GLN A 30 -1.19 5.14 3.65
C GLN A 30 -0.75 6.00 2.47
N LEU A 31 -0.99 5.53 1.25
CA LEU A 31 -0.70 6.23 0.01
C LEU A 31 -1.90 7.03 -0.51
N GLY A 32 -3.05 6.96 0.17
CA GLY A 32 -4.31 7.54 -0.29
C GLY A 32 -4.96 6.79 -1.46
N GLU A 33 -4.53 5.55 -1.70
CA GLU A 33 -5.04 4.68 -2.77
C GLU A 33 -6.09 3.69 -2.24
N ASN A 34 -7.01 3.28 -3.11
CA ASN A 34 -8.05 2.30 -2.77
C ASN A 34 -7.84 1.00 -3.56
N LEU A 35 -7.91 -0.12 -2.86
CA LEU A 35 -7.88 -1.45 -3.48
C LEU A 35 -9.23 -1.74 -4.16
N ASP A 36 -9.20 -2.21 -5.41
CA ASP A 36 -10.32 -2.95 -6.02
C ASP A 36 -9.97 -4.44 -5.96
N PRO A 37 -10.56 -5.22 -5.04
CA PRO A 37 -10.22 -6.64 -4.88
C PRO A 37 -10.53 -7.48 -6.11
N ASN A 38 -11.49 -7.06 -6.95
CA ASN A 38 -11.87 -7.81 -8.15
C ASN A 38 -10.96 -7.52 -9.34
N ASN A 39 -10.28 -6.37 -9.36
CA ASN A 39 -9.46 -5.91 -10.49
C ASN A 39 -8.07 -5.40 -10.06
N TRP A 40 -7.55 -5.86 -8.93
CA TRP A 40 -6.27 -5.39 -8.38
C TRP A 40 -5.11 -5.52 -9.39
N SER A 41 -5.13 -6.56 -10.23
CA SER A 41 -4.13 -6.79 -11.29
C SER A 41 -4.11 -5.66 -12.33
N ASN A 42 -5.26 -5.09 -12.68
CA ASN A 42 -5.36 -3.95 -13.59
C ASN A 42 -4.75 -2.66 -12.99
N GLN A 43 -4.51 -2.64 -11.68
CA GLN A 43 -3.88 -1.52 -10.99
C GLN A 43 -2.34 -1.62 -10.94
N LEU A 44 -1.73 -2.73 -11.40
CA LEU A 44 -0.28 -2.97 -11.36
C LEU A 44 0.56 -2.14 -12.34
N ASN A 45 -0.06 -1.27 -13.13
CA ASN A 45 0.67 -0.38 -14.03
C ASN A 45 1.53 0.61 -13.22
N TRP A 46 2.79 0.80 -13.61
CA TRP A 46 3.70 1.75 -12.96
C TRP A 46 3.31 3.20 -13.26
N GLY A 47 3.54 4.10 -12.29
CA GLY A 47 3.36 5.54 -12.42
C GLY A 47 1.94 6.02 -12.17
N ARG A 48 1.14 5.30 -11.39
CA ARG A 48 -0.25 5.72 -11.09
C ARG A 48 -0.37 6.67 -9.90
N LEU A 49 0.65 6.79 -9.06
CA LEU A 49 0.67 7.80 -8.00
C LEU A 49 0.65 9.22 -8.58
N CYS A 50 -0.34 10.01 -8.19
CA CYS A 50 -0.40 11.42 -8.51
C CYS A 50 0.67 12.21 -7.74
N SER A 51 1.63 12.79 -8.47
CA SER A 51 2.64 13.65 -7.86
C SER A 51 2.01 14.91 -7.25
N GLY A 52 2.38 15.23 -6.01
CA GLY A 52 1.86 16.39 -5.29
C GLY A 52 0.54 16.14 -4.53
N SER A 53 0.02 14.90 -4.52
CA SER A 53 -1.07 14.54 -3.61
C SER A 53 -0.58 14.60 -2.16
N ALA A 54 -1.47 15.07 -1.27
CA ALA A 54 -1.19 15.05 0.16
C ALA A 54 -1.31 13.61 0.65
N LEU A 55 -0.23 13.10 1.27
CA LEU A 55 -0.25 11.80 1.91
C LEU A 55 -1.00 11.86 3.24
N PRO A 56 -1.82 10.85 3.56
CA PRO A 56 -2.37 10.67 4.90
C PRO A 56 -1.27 10.62 5.96
N LYS A 57 -1.63 10.92 7.21
CA LYS A 57 -0.69 10.80 8.33
C LYS A 57 -0.23 9.34 8.47
N PRO A 58 1.08 9.06 8.48
CA PRO A 58 1.56 7.70 8.49
C PRO A 58 1.19 6.99 9.80
N THR A 59 0.66 5.78 9.70
CA THR A 59 0.40 4.89 10.83
C THR A 59 1.04 3.50 10.61
N PRO A 60 1.43 2.78 11.67
CA PRO A 60 2.04 1.46 11.52
C PRO A 60 1.12 0.47 10.79
N VAL A 61 1.61 -0.12 9.69
CA VAL A 61 0.92 -1.16 8.91
C VAL A 61 1.12 -2.57 9.47
N MET A 62 2.08 -2.77 10.36
CA MET A 62 2.28 -4.01 11.11
C MET A 62 2.50 -3.68 12.58
N GLN A 63 1.93 -4.50 13.46
CA GLN A 63 2.21 -4.40 14.88
C GLN A 63 3.53 -5.11 15.19
N ARG A 64 4.32 -4.52 16.10
CA ARG A 64 5.49 -5.21 16.65
C ARG A 64 4.97 -6.34 17.54
N LEU A 65 5.47 -7.55 17.34
CA LEU A 65 5.22 -8.65 18.27
C LEU A 65 6.03 -8.38 19.55
N GLU A 66 5.34 -8.27 20.68
CA GLU A 66 5.94 -8.19 22.00
C GLU A 66 6.01 -9.61 22.60
N HIS A 67 7.21 -10.06 22.94
CA HIS A 67 7.37 -11.26 23.77
C HIS A 67 7.09 -10.86 25.21
N THR A 68 5.95 -11.27 25.75
CA THR A 68 5.70 -11.22 27.19
C THR A 68 6.68 -12.20 27.86
N PRO A 69 7.48 -11.78 28.86
CA PRO A 69 8.41 -12.65 29.57
C PRO A 69 7.70 -13.73 30.40
#